data_AF-A0A7D4QF55-F1
#
_entry.id   AF-A0A7D4QF55-F1
#
_cell.length_a   1.000
_cell.length_b   1.000
_cell.length_c   1.000
_cell.angle_alpha   90.00
_cell.angle_beta   90.00
_cell.angle_gamma   90.00
#
_symmetry.space_group_name_H-M   'P 1'
#
loop_
_entity.id
_entity.type
_entity.pdbx_description
1 polymer ?
#
loop_
_entity_poly.entity_id
_entity_poly.type
_entity_poly.pdbx_seq_one_letter_code
_entity_poly.pdbx_strand_id
1 'polypeptide(L)'
;MSKTIKTFIFILSFFLATQLSYGQKQLLSYEDMKYLIENNLGKADTFMVAKGYTITKSNIKKKTRTYMATMQGGTKSSVEVRADGRKIFVEIDTDDISQYNMIHNSIAQFLVTSGTVPADIQSYNVKDLGMIYISINDTVPYSPIRKDYDIHLVADKNITSYN
;
A
#
# COMPACT_ATOMS: atom_id res chain seq x y z
N MET A 1 28.75 -32.51 -16.21
CA MET A 1 27.60 -31.64 -16.61
C MET A 1 28.06 -30.66 -17.67
N SER A 2 27.51 -30.75 -18.89
CA SER A 2 27.92 -29.93 -20.05
C SER A 2 27.71 -28.43 -19.80
N LYS A 3 28.59 -27.57 -20.34
CA LYS A 3 28.47 -26.10 -20.27
C LYS A 3 27.08 -25.62 -20.71
N THR A 4 26.49 -26.26 -21.71
CA THR A 4 25.16 -25.93 -22.26
C THR A 4 24.04 -26.13 -21.23
N ILE A 5 24.13 -27.17 -20.39
CA ILE A 5 23.14 -27.46 -19.34
C ILE A 5 23.23 -26.43 -18.22
N LYS A 6 24.44 -25.99 -17.86
CA LYS A 6 24.65 -24.93 -16.86
C LYS A 6 24.08 -23.59 -17.32
N THR A 7 24.31 -23.21 -18.58
CA THR A 7 23.76 -21.97 -19.16
C THR A 7 22.24 -22.01 -19.23
N PHE A 8 21.66 -23.15 -19.60
CA PHE A 8 20.21 -23.31 -19.66
C PHE A 8 19.54 -23.18 -18.28
N ILE A 9 20.11 -23.81 -17.25
CA ILE A 9 19.61 -23.68 -15.87
C ILE A 9 19.73 -22.23 -15.38
N PHE A 10 20.82 -21.54 -15.68
CA PHE A 10 21.00 -20.14 -15.26
C PHE A 10 19.97 -19.19 -15.89
N ILE A 11 19.71 -19.35 -17.19
CA ILE A 11 18.70 -18.55 -17.92
C ILE A 11 17.29 -18.85 -17.39
N LEU A 12 16.97 -20.13 -17.15
CA LEU A 12 15.67 -20.54 -16.64
C LEU A 12 15.40 -19.98 -15.23
N SER A 13 16.40 -20.04 -14.35
CA SER A 13 16.31 -19.45 -13.01
C SER A 13 16.11 -17.93 -13.05
N PHE A 14 16.73 -17.23 -13.99
CA PHE A 14 16.57 -15.78 -14.16
C PHE A 14 15.17 -15.42 -14.68
N PHE A 15 14.61 -16.20 -15.60
CA PHE A 15 13.25 -16.00 -16.10
C PHE A 15 12.19 -16.25 -15.02
N LEU A 16 12.34 -17.30 -14.19
CA LEU A 16 11.44 -17.58 -13.08
C LEU A 16 11.47 -16.49 -11.99
N ALA A 17 12.64 -15.90 -11.73
CA ALA A 17 12.78 -14.82 -10.75
C ALA A 17 12.02 -13.53 -11.15
N THR A 18 11.96 -13.21 -12.45
CA THR A 18 11.24 -12.00 -12.92
C THR A 18 9.72 -12.13 -12.86
N GLN A 19 9.18 -13.35 -12.86
CA GLN A 19 7.74 -13.61 -12.81
C GLN A 19 7.16 -13.46 -11.37
N LEU A 20 7.96 -13.75 -10.35
CA LEU A 20 7.52 -13.69 -8.94
C LEU A 20 7.36 -12.26 -8.39
N SER A 21 8.03 -11.28 -9.01
CA SER A 21 7.98 -9.87 -8.58
C SER A 21 6.69 -9.14 -9.01
N TYR A 22 5.86 -9.74 -9.88
CA TYR A 22 4.64 -9.10 -10.35
C TYR A 22 3.54 -9.03 -9.27
N GLY A 23 3.48 -9.99 -8.34
CA GLY A 23 2.49 -9.99 -7.26
C GLY A 23 2.73 -8.90 -6.21
N GLN A 24 3.99 -8.54 -5.96
CA GLN A 24 4.35 -7.48 -4.99
C GLN A 24 4.19 -6.07 -5.57
N LYS A 25 4.08 -5.93 -6.88
CA LYS A 25 4.08 -4.61 -7.55
C LYS A 25 2.95 -3.71 -7.06
N GLN A 26 1.78 -4.28 -6.77
CA GLN A 26 0.58 -3.56 -6.33
C GLN A 26 0.55 -3.30 -4.81
N LEU A 27 1.45 -3.90 -4.04
CA LEU A 27 1.51 -3.68 -2.60
C LEU A 27 2.14 -2.32 -2.29
N LEU A 28 1.57 -1.59 -1.34
CA LEU A 28 2.08 -0.31 -0.86
C LEU A 28 2.97 -0.50 0.38
N SER A 29 4.19 0.00 0.30
CA SER A 29 5.19 0.02 1.37
C SER A 29 5.29 1.40 2.04
N TYR A 30 6.13 1.51 3.08
CA TYR A 30 6.50 2.78 3.70
C TYR A 30 6.91 3.86 2.69
N GLU A 31 7.81 3.55 1.75
CA GLU A 31 8.29 4.54 0.77
C GLU A 31 7.18 4.96 -0.20
N ASP A 32 6.29 4.02 -0.56
CA ASP A 32 5.14 4.32 -1.41
C ASP A 32 4.18 5.28 -0.70
N MET A 33 3.87 5.03 0.58
CA MET A 33 3.04 5.90 1.41
C MET A 33 3.67 7.29 1.61
N LYS A 34 4.98 7.32 1.86
CA LYS A 34 5.75 8.57 1.98
C LYS A 34 5.69 9.39 0.70
N TYR A 35 5.91 8.73 -0.44
CA TYR A 35 5.79 9.38 -1.73
C TYR A 35 4.40 10.00 -1.93
N LEU A 36 3.33 9.26 -1.60
CA LEU A 36 1.97 9.76 -1.74
C LEU A 36 1.71 11.02 -0.91
N ILE A 37 2.15 11.05 0.36
CA ILE A 37 1.88 12.20 1.23
C ILE A 37 2.75 13.43 0.93
N GLU A 38 3.93 13.23 0.35
CA GLU A 38 4.86 14.29 -0.02
C GLU A 38 4.55 14.92 -1.39
N ASN A 39 3.62 14.34 -2.17
CA ASN A 39 3.36 14.77 -3.55
C ASN A 39 1.88 15.11 -3.78
N ASN A 40 1.62 15.97 -4.78
CA ASN A 40 0.24 16.31 -5.17
C ASN A 40 -0.50 15.13 -5.83
N LEU A 41 -1.82 15.31 -6.02
CA LEU A 41 -2.68 14.29 -6.62
C LEU A 41 -2.27 13.87 -8.04
N GLY A 42 -1.68 14.76 -8.84
CA GLY A 42 -1.26 14.43 -10.21
C GLY A 42 -0.05 13.49 -10.23
N LYS A 43 0.90 13.70 -9.32
CA LYS A 43 2.02 12.77 -9.12
C LYS A 43 1.54 11.46 -8.49
N ALA A 44 0.60 11.51 -7.55
CA ALA A 44 -0.06 10.32 -7.02
C ALA A 44 -0.75 9.51 -8.13
N ASP A 45 -1.47 10.16 -9.06
CA ASP A 45 -2.10 9.50 -10.23
C ASP A 45 -1.05 8.73 -11.05
N THR A 46 0.05 9.39 -11.40
CA THR A 46 1.14 8.78 -12.19
C THR A 46 1.77 7.58 -11.46
N PHE A 47 2.05 7.76 -10.18
CA PHE A 47 2.67 6.75 -9.33
C PHE A 47 1.77 5.52 -9.15
N MET A 48 0.48 5.72 -8.84
CA MET A 48 -0.47 4.63 -8.63
C MET A 48 -0.71 3.84 -9.92
N VAL A 49 -0.81 4.51 -11.06
CA VAL A 49 -0.87 3.84 -12.38
C VAL A 49 0.40 3.02 -12.64
N ALA A 50 1.58 3.56 -12.33
CA ALA A 50 2.83 2.82 -12.47
C ALA A 50 2.88 1.56 -11.57
N LYS A 51 2.31 1.64 -10.36
CA LYS A 51 2.13 0.51 -9.42
C LYS A 51 1.08 -0.51 -9.89
N GLY A 52 0.34 -0.21 -10.96
CA GLY A 52 -0.66 -1.12 -11.54
C GLY A 52 -2.07 -0.95 -10.97
N TYR A 53 -2.35 0.20 -10.36
CA TYR A 53 -3.71 0.60 -10.00
C TYR A 53 -4.39 1.32 -11.17
N THR A 54 -5.72 1.36 -11.12
CA THR A 54 -6.57 2.11 -12.06
C THR A 54 -7.40 3.13 -11.29
N ILE A 55 -7.60 4.33 -11.84
CA ILE A 55 -8.48 5.33 -11.23
C ILE A 55 -9.93 4.92 -11.48
N THR A 56 -10.69 4.68 -10.42
CA THR A 56 -12.11 4.31 -10.51
C THR A 56 -13.03 5.47 -10.19
N LYS A 57 -12.57 6.43 -9.38
CA LYS A 57 -13.33 7.62 -9.01
C LYS A 57 -12.43 8.84 -8.90
N SER A 58 -12.89 9.96 -9.46
CA SER A 58 -12.23 11.25 -9.37
C SER A 58 -13.25 12.31 -8.98
N ASN A 59 -13.08 12.94 -7.82
CA ASN A 59 -13.91 14.05 -7.38
C ASN A 59 -13.08 15.33 -7.33
N ILE A 60 -13.26 16.18 -8.33
CA ILE A 60 -12.52 17.45 -8.45
C ILE A 60 -12.89 18.40 -7.31
N LYS A 61 -14.17 18.48 -6.92
CA LYS A 61 -14.64 19.38 -5.85
C LYS A 61 -14.08 18.99 -4.49
N LYS A 62 -14.06 17.70 -4.18
CA LYS A 62 -13.52 17.17 -2.91
C LYS A 62 -12.00 16.92 -2.95
N LYS A 63 -11.36 17.12 -4.11
CA LYS A 63 -9.94 16.81 -4.35
C LYS A 63 -9.59 15.39 -3.91
N THR A 64 -10.40 14.44 -4.34
CA THR A 64 -10.26 13.02 -3.99
C THR A 64 -10.03 12.19 -5.25
N ARG A 65 -9.17 11.17 -5.14
CA ARG A 65 -8.94 10.12 -6.14
C ARG A 65 -9.07 8.77 -5.45
N THR A 66 -9.82 7.85 -6.07
CA THR A 66 -9.90 6.46 -5.63
C THR A 66 -9.27 5.59 -6.70
N TYR A 67 -8.31 4.78 -6.27
CA TYR A 67 -7.57 3.84 -7.11
C TYR A 67 -7.95 2.42 -6.71
N MET A 68 -8.09 1.52 -7.69
CA MET A 68 -8.28 0.10 -7.42
C MET A 68 -7.26 -0.74 -8.17
N ALA A 69 -6.71 -1.74 -7.47
CA ALA A 69 -5.92 -2.81 -8.06
C ALA A 69 -6.72 -4.10 -8.05
N THR A 70 -6.75 -4.79 -9.19
CA THR A 70 -7.23 -6.17 -9.28
C THR A 70 -6.05 -7.07 -8.95
N MET A 71 -6.16 -7.80 -7.85
CA MET A 71 -5.14 -8.74 -7.40
C MET A 71 -5.57 -10.17 -7.72
N GLN A 72 -4.63 -11.11 -7.72
CA GLN A 72 -4.94 -12.52 -7.97
C GLN A 72 -5.86 -13.07 -6.87
N GLY A 73 -6.72 -14.04 -7.21
CA GLY A 73 -7.60 -14.69 -6.23
C GLY A 73 -8.88 -13.93 -5.88
N GLY A 74 -9.20 -12.85 -6.59
CA GLY A 74 -10.40 -12.04 -6.35
C GLY A 74 -10.28 -11.07 -5.17
N THR A 75 -9.05 -10.91 -4.66
CA THR A 75 -8.66 -9.95 -3.64
C THR A 75 -8.73 -8.53 -4.20
N LYS A 76 -9.20 -7.61 -3.37
CA LYS A 76 -9.39 -6.19 -3.66
C LYS A 76 -8.39 -5.38 -2.85
N SER A 77 -7.84 -4.36 -3.51
CA SER A 77 -7.14 -3.26 -2.86
C SER A 77 -7.65 -1.95 -3.44
N SER A 78 -8.20 -1.12 -2.59
CA SER A 78 -8.69 0.23 -2.89
C SER A 78 -7.84 1.23 -2.11
N VAL A 79 -7.43 2.30 -2.77
CA VAL A 79 -6.66 3.36 -2.15
C VAL A 79 -7.36 4.67 -2.45
N GLU A 80 -7.79 5.38 -1.42
CA GLU A 80 -8.31 6.74 -1.53
C GLU A 80 -7.22 7.74 -1.14
N VAL A 81 -6.97 8.71 -2.01
CA VAL A 81 -6.07 9.83 -1.76
C VAL A 81 -6.87 11.12 -1.83
N ARG A 82 -6.82 11.91 -0.76
CA ARG A 82 -7.53 13.18 -0.64
C ARG A 82 -6.55 14.31 -0.33
N ALA A 83 -6.65 15.40 -1.08
CA ALA A 83 -5.89 16.62 -0.80
C ALA A 83 -6.74 17.65 -0.04
N ASP A 84 -6.20 18.17 1.06
CA ASP A 84 -6.75 19.31 1.80
C ASP A 84 -5.66 20.36 2.02
N GLY A 85 -5.78 21.51 1.35
CA GLY A 85 -4.70 22.49 1.27
C GLY A 85 -3.41 21.88 0.71
N ARG A 86 -2.36 21.84 1.55
CA ARG A 86 -1.06 21.21 1.26
C ARG A 86 -0.87 19.86 1.95
N LYS A 87 -1.94 19.26 2.48
CA LYS A 87 -1.90 17.96 3.15
C LYS A 87 -2.57 16.93 2.27
N ILE A 88 -2.00 15.72 2.30
CA ILE A 88 -2.56 14.55 1.64
C ILE A 88 -2.93 13.54 2.72
N PHE A 89 -4.11 12.99 2.57
CA PHE A 89 -4.64 11.90 3.37
C PHE A 89 -4.72 10.67 2.49
N VAL A 90 -4.32 9.52 3.03
CA VAL A 90 -4.33 8.23 2.32
C VAL A 90 -5.10 7.23 3.17
N GLU A 91 -6.05 6.56 2.55
CA GLU A 91 -6.83 5.46 3.11
C GLU A 91 -6.64 4.25 2.18
N ILE A 92 -6.37 3.08 2.75
CA ILE A 92 -6.18 1.83 2.01
C ILE A 92 -7.15 0.80 2.59
N ASP A 93 -8.04 0.29 1.74
CA ASP A 93 -8.99 -0.76 2.08
C ASP A 93 -8.63 -2.02 1.28
N THR A 94 -8.37 -3.12 1.96
CA THR A 94 -7.92 -4.35 1.29
C THR A 94 -8.31 -5.61 2.05
N ASP A 95 -8.54 -6.70 1.33
CA ASP A 95 -8.65 -8.05 1.90
C ASP A 95 -7.37 -8.89 1.68
N ASP A 96 -6.25 -8.26 1.25
CA ASP A 96 -4.95 -8.92 1.09
C ASP A 96 -4.10 -8.83 2.37
N ILE A 97 -3.89 -9.97 3.03
CA ILE A 97 -2.94 -10.08 4.14
C ILE A 97 -1.51 -9.67 3.76
N SER A 98 -1.13 -9.80 2.49
CA SER A 98 0.18 -9.39 1.99
C SER A 98 0.37 -7.88 2.07
N GLN A 99 -0.69 -7.10 1.92
CA GLN A 99 -0.66 -5.64 2.07
C GLN A 99 -0.47 -5.25 3.55
N TYR A 100 -1.17 -5.92 4.46
CA TYR A 100 -0.93 -5.79 5.90
C TYR A 100 0.53 -6.11 6.26
N ASN A 101 1.04 -7.25 5.81
CA ASN A 101 2.41 -7.67 6.07
C ASN A 101 3.44 -6.71 5.46
N MET A 102 3.18 -6.19 4.25
CA MET A 102 4.05 -5.22 3.59
C MET A 102 4.19 -3.95 4.42
N ILE A 103 3.08 -3.40 4.91
CA ILE A 103 3.11 -2.20 5.77
C ILE A 103 3.86 -2.51 7.05
N HIS A 104 3.48 -3.57 7.77
CA HIS A 104 4.10 -3.92 9.05
C HIS A 104 5.63 -4.11 8.93
N ASN A 105 6.08 -4.80 7.88
CA ASN A 105 7.51 -5.04 7.65
C ASN A 105 8.24 -3.77 7.21
N SER A 106 7.63 -2.95 6.35
CA SER A 106 8.28 -1.76 5.79
C SER A 106 8.38 -0.60 6.77
N ILE A 107 7.49 -0.51 7.77
CA ILE A 107 7.56 0.53 8.81
C ILE A 107 8.42 0.15 10.00
N ALA A 108 8.78 -1.13 10.18
CA ALA A 108 9.39 -1.66 11.40
C ALA A 108 10.65 -0.90 11.85
N GLN A 109 11.51 -0.52 10.89
CA GLN A 109 12.75 0.23 11.17
C GLN A 109 12.55 1.73 11.42
N PHE A 110 11.34 2.24 11.18
CA PHE A 110 10.99 3.66 11.31
C PHE A 110 10.04 3.93 12.48
N LEU A 111 9.70 2.90 13.27
CA LEU A 111 8.82 3.04 14.42
C LEU A 111 9.48 3.90 15.50
N VAL A 112 8.84 5.03 15.81
CA VAL A 112 9.18 5.88 16.96
C VAL A 112 8.50 5.35 18.21
N THR A 113 7.26 4.87 18.07
CA THR A 113 6.47 4.26 19.15
C THR A 113 5.37 3.40 18.54
N SER A 114 5.09 2.25 19.14
CA SER A 114 3.92 1.44 18.84
C SER A 114 2.98 1.44 20.04
N GLY A 115 1.68 1.50 19.77
CA GLY A 115 0.65 1.48 20.81
C GLY A 115 -0.60 0.76 20.30
N THR A 116 -1.18 -0.08 21.14
CA THR A 116 -2.51 -0.66 20.89
C THR A 116 -3.55 0.30 21.47
N VAL A 117 -4.44 0.80 20.61
CA VAL A 117 -5.64 1.58 20.99
C VAL A 117 -6.77 0.54 21.21
N PRO A 118 -7.98 0.84 21.74
CA PRO A 118 -8.92 -0.19 22.21
C PRO A 118 -9.21 -1.31 21.20
N ALA A 119 -9.22 -2.54 21.72
CA ALA A 119 -9.56 -3.87 21.18
C ALA A 119 -9.10 -4.25 19.76
N ASP A 120 -9.31 -3.43 18.73
CA ASP A 120 -9.22 -3.86 17.33
C ASP A 120 -8.45 -2.89 16.42
N ILE A 121 -7.83 -1.85 17.01
CA ILE A 121 -7.06 -0.84 16.27
C ILE A 121 -5.58 -0.89 16.68
N GLN A 122 -4.72 -1.13 15.70
CA GLN A 122 -3.28 -0.99 15.84
C GLN A 122 -2.86 0.43 15.44
N SER A 123 -2.02 1.07 16.26
CA SER A 123 -1.47 2.40 15.94
C SER A 123 0.06 2.40 15.94
N TYR A 124 0.63 3.05 14.92
CA TYR A 124 2.06 3.15 14.71
C TYR A 124 2.45 4.62 14.49
N ASN A 125 3.34 5.13 15.33
CA ASN A 125 4.01 6.39 15.08
C ASN A 125 5.28 6.12 14.25
N VAL A 126 5.26 6.55 13.00
CA VAL A 126 6.30 6.26 12.01
C VAL A 126 7.05 7.53 11.67
N LYS A 127 8.37 7.49 11.87
CA LYS A 127 9.27 8.61 11.58
C LYS A 127 9.15 9.04 10.11
N ASP A 128 9.17 10.35 9.88
CA ASP A 128 9.11 10.98 8.55
C ASP A 128 7.86 10.63 7.72
N LEU A 129 6.82 10.11 8.38
CA LEU A 129 5.53 9.76 7.77
C LEU A 129 4.36 10.28 8.61
N GLY A 130 4.25 9.90 9.87
CA GLY A 130 3.15 10.28 10.76
C GLY A 130 2.53 9.08 11.48
N MET A 131 1.22 9.16 11.75
CA MET A 131 0.48 8.10 12.44
C MET A 131 -0.22 7.19 11.43
N ILE A 132 -0.01 5.88 11.54
CA ILE A 132 -0.76 4.85 10.81
C ILE A 132 -1.71 4.19 11.80
N TYR A 133 -2.98 4.09 11.42
CA TYR A 133 -4.00 3.32 12.12
C TYR A 133 -4.44 2.16 11.23
N ILE A 134 -4.48 0.94 11.77
CA ILE A 134 -4.92 -0.25 11.06
C ILE A 134 -6.06 -0.88 11.86
N SER A 135 -7.24 -0.98 11.24
CA SER A 135 -8.39 -1.70 11.77
C SER A 135 -8.51 -3.03 11.04
N ILE A 136 -8.82 -4.09 11.77
CA ILE A 136 -8.96 -5.44 11.21
C ILE A 136 -10.40 -5.90 11.44
N ASN A 137 -11.16 -6.02 10.36
CA ASN A 137 -12.56 -6.43 10.38
C ASN A 137 -12.71 -7.85 9.81
N ASP A 138 -13.61 -8.64 10.39
CA ASP A 138 -13.96 -9.95 9.82
C ASP A 138 -14.93 -9.77 8.63
N THR A 139 -14.64 -10.40 7.49
CA THR A 139 -15.48 -10.28 6.28
C THR A 139 -16.80 -11.07 6.44
N VAL A 140 -17.94 -10.44 6.11
CA VAL A 140 -19.29 -11.07 6.16
C VAL A 140 -19.73 -11.54 4.74
N PRO A 141 -20.27 -12.75 4.55
CA PRO A 141 -20.53 -13.80 5.55
C PRO A 141 -19.24 -14.43 6.08
N TYR A 142 -19.20 -14.68 7.40
CA TYR A 142 -18.04 -15.12 8.18
C TYR A 142 -17.15 -16.12 7.42
N SER A 143 -16.01 -15.65 6.95
CA SER A 143 -14.92 -16.49 6.48
C SER A 143 -13.73 -16.28 7.40
N PRO A 144 -13.35 -17.24 8.25
CA PRO A 144 -12.24 -17.06 9.21
C PRO A 144 -10.88 -16.87 8.54
N ILE A 145 -10.81 -16.98 7.21
CA ILE A 145 -9.61 -16.82 6.39
C ILE A 145 -9.55 -15.41 5.76
N ARG A 146 -10.71 -14.73 5.58
CA ARG A 146 -10.77 -13.41 4.94
C ARG A 146 -11.02 -12.35 5.99
N LYS A 147 -10.11 -11.37 6.02
CA LYS A 147 -10.16 -10.20 6.88
C LYS A 147 -10.06 -8.99 5.98
N ASP A 148 -10.83 -7.96 6.32
CA ASP A 148 -10.75 -6.66 5.68
C ASP A 148 -9.86 -5.77 6.55
N TYR A 149 -8.89 -5.13 5.92
CA TYR A 149 -7.91 -4.25 6.55
C TYR A 149 -8.19 -2.83 6.08
N ASP A 150 -8.56 -1.97 7.04
CA ASP A 150 -8.74 -0.54 6.80
C ASP A 150 -7.54 0.19 7.40
N ILE A 151 -6.72 0.81 6.54
CA ILE A 151 -5.47 1.45 6.93
C ILE A 151 -5.58 2.95 6.66
N HIS A 152 -5.48 3.75 7.72
CA HIS A 152 -5.54 5.19 7.63
C HIS A 152 -4.16 5.80 7.92
N LEU A 153 -3.66 6.62 7.01
CA LEU A 153 -2.43 7.38 7.18
C LEU A 153 -2.74 8.85 7.47
N VAL A 154 -2.29 9.29 8.65
CA VAL A 154 -2.34 10.68 9.07
C VAL A 154 -0.92 11.24 9.06
N ALA A 155 -0.61 12.04 8.04
CA ALA A 155 0.71 12.64 7.89
C ALA A 155 1.08 13.55 9.08
N ASP A 156 2.37 13.57 9.45
CA ASP A 156 2.90 14.51 10.45
C ASP A 156 2.56 15.96 10.05
N LYS A 157 2.33 16.83 11.05
CA LYS A 157 2.02 18.25 10.85
C LYS A 157 3.07 19.00 10.01
N ASN A 158 4.32 18.53 10.01
CA ASN A 158 5.43 19.15 9.30
C ASN A 158 5.53 18.71 7.83
N ILE A 159 4.77 17.69 7.41
CA ILE A 159 4.78 17.20 6.03
C ILE A 159 3.78 17.99 5.20
N THR A 160 4.25 18.49 4.06
CA THR A 160 3.42 19.19 3.08
C THR A 160 3.65 18.62 1.69
N SER A 161 2.58 18.42 0.95
CA SER A 161 2.63 17.95 -0.43
C SER A 161 3.24 19.03 -1.34
N TYR A 162 4.23 18.63 -2.14
CA TYR A 162 4.85 19.49 -3.14
C TYR A 162 4.23 19.28 -4.52
N ASN A 163 4.26 20.34 -5.33
CA ASN A 163 3.77 20.29 -6.71
C ASN A 163 4.71 19.58 -7.67
#